data_AF-A0A6A4LM52-F1
#
_entry.id   AF-A0A6A4LM52-F1
#
_cell.length_a   1.000
_cell.length_b   1.000
_cell.length_c   1.000
_cell.angle_alpha   90.00
_cell.angle_beta   90.00
_cell.angle_gamma   90.00
#
_symmetry.space_group_name_H-M   'P 1'
#
loop_
_entity.id
_entity.type
_entity.pdbx_description
1 polymer ?
#
loop_
_entity_poly.entity_id
_entity_poly.type
_entity_poly.pdbx_seq_one_letter_code
_entity_poly.pdbx_strand_id
1 'polypeptide(L)'
;MFDEALILKNTSAAVDNCRQMMGEELSGLSVKELQTMETQLEMNLRGIRMKKDQMLMDEIQELSQKGNLLHQENVELVNLTRQENMELCKKVFI
;
A
#
# COMPACT_ATOMS: atom_id res chain seq x y z
N MET A 1 -28.05 -15.09 30.35
CA MET A 1 -29.30 -14.82 29.61
C MET A 1 -29.43 -13.36 29.18
N PHE A 2 -29.52 -12.36 30.07
CA PHE A 2 -29.72 -10.95 29.63
C PHE A 2 -28.50 -10.37 28.89
N ASP A 3 -27.29 -10.62 29.39
CA ASP A 3 -26.04 -10.17 28.74
C ASP A 3 -25.79 -10.88 27.40
N GLU A 4 -26.14 -12.16 27.31
CA GLU A 4 -26.02 -12.96 26.09
C GLU A 4 -26.95 -12.46 24.98
N ALA A 5 -28.17 -12.07 25.34
CA ALA A 5 -29.11 -11.45 24.41
C ALA A 5 -28.62 -10.08 23.90
N LEU A 6 -27.95 -9.30 24.76
CA LEU A 6 -27.37 -8.00 24.38
C LEU A 6 -26.20 -8.17 23.39
N ILE A 7 -25.32 -9.14 23.65
CA ILE A 7 -24.21 -9.47 22.75
C ILE A 7 -24.74 -9.89 21.37
N LEU A 8 -25.70 -10.82 21.33
CA LEU A 8 -26.32 -11.29 20.08
C LEU A 8 -26.93 -10.14 19.26
N LYS A 9 -27.64 -9.24 19.92
CA LYS A 9 -28.26 -8.07 19.27
C LYS A 9 -27.21 -7.14 18.67
N ASN A 10 -26.14 -6.85 19.39
CA ASN A 10 -25.06 -5.99 18.91
C ASN A 10 -24.29 -6.63 17.75
N THR A 11 -24.04 -7.94 17.80
CA THR A 11 -23.39 -8.66 16.70
C THR A 11 -24.26 -8.68 15.45
N SER A 12 -25.58 -8.87 15.57
CA SER A 12 -26.50 -8.79 14.43
C SER A 12 -26.46 -7.41 13.80
N ALA A 13 -26.59 -6.35 14.60
CA ALA A 13 -26.58 -4.98 14.09
C ALA A 13 -25.27 -4.64 13.36
N ALA A 14 -24.13 -5.14 13.84
CA ALA A 14 -22.85 -4.96 13.16
C ALA A 14 -22.77 -5.70 11.83
N VAL A 15 -23.27 -6.95 11.77
CA VAL A 15 -23.31 -7.74 10.53
C VAL A 15 -24.28 -7.11 9.51
N ASP A 16 -25.46 -6.68 9.96
CA ASP A 16 -26.47 -6.02 9.12
C ASP A 16 -25.90 -4.72 8.53
N ASN A 17 -25.18 -3.94 9.34
CA ASN A 17 -24.48 -2.75 8.87
C ASN A 17 -23.40 -3.08 7.83
N CYS A 18 -22.60 -4.14 8.04
CA CYS A 18 -21.64 -4.61 7.04
C CYS A 18 -22.31 -4.99 5.71
N ARG A 19 -23.42 -5.73 5.74
CA ARG A 19 -24.19 -6.08 4.54
C ARG A 19 -24.71 -4.84 3.82
N GLN A 20 -25.27 -3.89 4.57
CA GLN A 20 -25.71 -2.60 4.03
C GLN A 20 -24.58 -1.80 3.38
N MET A 21 -23.41 -1.70 4.02
CA MET A 21 -22.22 -1.08 3.44
C MET A 21 -21.73 -1.79 2.16
N MET A 22 -22.04 -3.08 1.99
CA MET A 22 -21.77 -3.85 0.76
C MET A 22 -22.88 -3.67 -0.31
N GLY A 23 -23.93 -2.92 -0.02
CA GLY A 23 -25.07 -2.70 -0.92
C GLY A 23 -26.15 -3.78 -0.83
N GLU A 24 -26.11 -4.63 0.19
CA GLU A 24 -27.09 -5.69 0.43
C GLU A 24 -28.20 -5.24 1.40
N GLU A 25 -29.39 -5.84 1.32
CA GLU A 25 -30.49 -5.63 2.26
C GLU A 25 -30.86 -4.15 2.53
N LEU A 26 -30.82 -3.32 1.47
CA LEU A 26 -31.13 -1.89 1.54
C LEU A 26 -32.63 -1.58 1.70
N SER A 27 -33.50 -2.58 1.50
CA SER A 27 -34.94 -2.47 1.66
C SER A 27 -35.29 -2.18 3.13
N GLY A 28 -35.78 -0.98 3.41
CA GLY A 28 -36.11 -0.53 4.77
C GLY A 28 -35.34 0.70 5.22
N LEU A 29 -34.30 1.09 4.47
CA LEU A 29 -33.59 2.35 4.69
C LEU A 29 -34.31 3.52 4.02
N SER A 30 -34.31 4.66 4.70
CA SER A 30 -34.76 5.92 4.14
C SER A 30 -33.73 6.49 3.15
N VAL A 31 -34.17 7.38 2.27
CA VAL A 31 -33.28 8.10 1.33
C VAL A 31 -32.14 8.80 2.06
N LYS A 32 -32.39 9.35 3.25
CA LYS A 32 -31.38 10.04 4.05
C LYS A 32 -30.30 9.08 4.59
N GLU A 33 -30.69 7.88 5.02
CA GLU A 33 -29.77 6.85 5.49
C GLU A 33 -28.90 6.32 4.35
N LEU A 34 -29.51 6.11 3.18
CA LEU A 34 -28.78 5.72 1.96
C LEU A 34 -27.75 6.78 1.54
N GLN A 35 -28.13 8.06 1.52
CA GLN A 35 -27.21 9.16 1.21
C GLN A 35 -26.04 9.27 2.21
N THR A 36 -26.33 9.04 3.50
CA THR A 36 -25.30 9.06 4.55
C THR A 36 -24.31 7.92 4.34
N MET A 37 -24.82 6.72 4.03
CA MET A 37 -24.01 5.55 3.74
C MET A 37 -23.14 5.74 2.49
N GLU A 38 -23.72 6.26 1.41
CA GLU A 38 -23.01 6.57 0.17
C GLU A 38 -21.86 7.55 0.42
N THR A 39 -22.12 8.63 1.17
CA THR A 39 -21.10 9.61 1.55
C THR A 39 -19.97 8.96 2.36
N GLN A 40 -20.32 8.10 3.32
CA GLN A 40 -19.34 7.39 4.15
C GLN A 40 -18.47 6.43 3.32
N LEU A 41 -19.09 5.69 2.39
CA LEU A 41 -18.38 4.79 1.48
C LEU A 41 -17.44 5.56 0.55
N GLU A 42 -17.89 6.70 0.01
CA GLU A 42 -17.06 7.54 -0.85
C GLU A 42 -15.84 8.08 -0.10
N MET A 43 -16.04 8.61 1.12
CA MET A 43 -14.96 9.11 1.97
C MET A 43 -13.96 8.02 2.33
N ASN A 44 -14.45 6.85 2.76
CA ASN A 44 -13.61 5.71 3.12
C ASN A 44 -12.81 5.20 1.92
N LEU A 45 -13.46 5.05 0.76
CA LEU A 45 -12.81 4.59 -0.47
C LEU A 45 -11.73 5.58 -0.92
N ARG A 46 -12.01 6.88 -0.84
CA ARG A 46 -11.03 7.94 -1.12
C ARG A 46 -9.83 7.86 -0.19
N GLY A 47 -10.06 7.67 1.12
CA GLY A 47 -9.00 7.48 2.11
C GLY A 47 -8.14 6.24 1.84
N ILE A 48 -8.77 5.11 1.51
CA ILE A 48 -8.07 3.86 1.15
C ILE A 48 -7.20 4.06 -0.09
N ARG A 49 -7.75 4.68 -1.14
CA ARG A 49 -7.01 4.96 -2.38
C ARG A 49 -5.81 5.88 -2.11
N MET A 50 -6.02 6.98 -1.40
CA MET A 50 -4.95 7.91 -1.05
C MET A 50 -3.83 7.22 -0.27
N LYS A 51 -4.17 6.37 0.71
CA LYS A 51 -3.17 5.60 1.47
C LYS A 51 -2.41 4.61 0.58
N LYS A 52 -3.11 3.91 -0.30
CA LYS A 52 -2.49 2.96 -1.25
C LYS A 52 -1.54 3.70 -2.20
N ASP A 53 -1.96 4.84 -2.74
CA ASP A 53 -1.17 5.64 -3.65
C ASP A 53 0.09 6.18 -2.96
N GLN A 54 -0.03 6.65 -1.72
CA GLN A 54 1.12 7.08 -0.93
C GLN A 54 2.12 5.93 -0.71
N MET A 55 1.65 4.76 -0.28
CA MET A 55 2.51 3.59 -0.06
C MET A 55 3.25 3.17 -1.34
N LEU A 56 2.56 3.18 -2.48
CA LEU A 56 3.17 2.84 -3.77
C LEU A 56 4.19 3.89 -4.21
N MET A 57 3.93 5.18 -4.01
CA MET A 57 4.90 6.24 -4.30
C MET A 57 6.14 6.12 -3.42
N ASP A 58 5.96 5.84 -2.13
CA ASP A 58 7.08 5.63 -1.20
C ASP A 58 7.93 4.43 -1.65
N GLU A 59 7.31 3.30 -2.01
CA GLU A 59 8.01 2.11 -2.50
C GLU A 59 8.76 2.36 -3.82
N ILE A 60 8.16 3.10 -4.76
CA ILE A 60 8.83 3.51 -6.00
C ILE A 60 10.06 4.37 -5.69
N GLN A 61 9.95 5.31 -4.76
CA GLN A 61 11.04 6.19 -4.38
C GLN A 61 12.19 5.40 -3.73
N GLU A 62 11.89 4.49 -2.80
CA GLU A 62 12.88 3.64 -2.15
C GLU A 62 13.61 2.75 -3.16
N LEU A 63 12.88 2.10 -4.07
CA LEU A 63 13.46 1.25 -5.11
C LEU A 63 14.33 2.04 -6.08
N SER A 64 13.91 3.25 -6.46
CA SER A 64 14.70 4.15 -7.32
C SER A 64 16.01 4.56 -6.65
N GLN A 65 15.97 4.95 -5.36
CA GLN A 65 17.17 5.28 -4.59
C GLN A 65 18.13 4.09 -4.50
N LYS A 66 17.62 2.91 -4.19
CA LYS A 66 18.42 1.68 -4.13
C LYS A 66 19.03 1.33 -5.49
N GLY A 67 18.27 1.48 -6.58
CA GLY A 67 18.76 1.27 -7.94
C GLY A 67 19.91 2.21 -8.29
N ASN A 68 19.79 3.49 -7.92
CA ASN A 68 20.84 4.48 -8.15
C ASN A 68 22.12 4.18 -7.36
N LEU A 69 22.01 3.78 -6.10
CA LEU A 69 23.16 3.40 -5.28
C LEU A 69 23.88 2.18 -5.85
N LEU A 70 23.14 1.12 -6.20
CA LEU A 70 23.73 -0.07 -6.83
C LEU A 70 24.38 0.24 -8.18
N HIS A 71 23.81 1.16 -8.95
CA HIS A 71 24.41 1.60 -10.20
C HIS A 71 25.74 2.33 -9.97
N GLN A 72 25.79 3.23 -8.98
CA GLN A 72 27.03 3.93 -8.60
C GLN A 72 28.11 2.96 -8.17
N GLU A 73 27.79 2.04 -7.25
CA GLU A 73 28.72 1.00 -6.79
C GLU A 73 29.25 0.15 -7.95
N ASN A 74 28.38 -0.26 -8.87
CA ASN A 74 28.79 -1.03 -10.06
C ASN A 74 29.74 -0.25 -10.97
N VAL A 75 29.49 1.04 -11.18
CA VAL A 75 30.38 1.91 -11.97
C VAL A 75 31.76 2.04 -11.30
N GLU A 76 31.78 2.22 -9.98
CA GLU A 76 33.03 2.28 -9.22
C GLU A 76 33.83 0.98 -9.32
N LEU A 77 33.17 -0.16 -9.14
CA LEU A 77 33.80 -1.48 -9.25
C LEU A 77 34.38 -1.72 -10.65
N VAL A 78 33.62 -1.41 -11.71
CA VAL A 78 34.10 -1.54 -13.10
C VAL A 78 35.32 -0.65 -13.35
N ASN A 79 35.32 0.58 -12.82
CA ASN A 79 36.46 1.48 -12.96
C ASN A 79 37.69 0.96 -12.22
N LEU A 80 37.53 0.43 -11.00
CA LEU A 80 38.62 -0.15 -10.22
C LEU A 80 39.23 -1.36 -10.93
N THR A 81 38.40 -2.31 -11.38
CA THR A 81 38.88 -3.49 -12.12
C THR A 81 39.60 -3.07 -13.40
N ARG A 82 39.11 -2.05 -14.12
CA ARG A 82 39.78 -1.54 -15.32
C ARG A 82 41.15 -0.95 -15.00
N GLN A 83 41.27 -0.23 -13.88
CA GLN A 83 42.53 0.35 -13.43
C GLN A 83 43.53 -0.74 -13.02
N GLU A 84 43.10 -1.73 -12.25
CA GLU A 84 43.93 -2.87 -11.86
C GLU A 84 44.44 -3.64 -13.08
N ASN A 85 43.57 -3.91 -14.07
CA ASN A 85 43.97 -4.55 -15.33
C ASN A 85 45.00 -3.72 -16.09
N MET A 86 44.87 -2.40 -16.13
CA MET A 86 45.86 -1.52 -16.76
C MET A 86 47.23 -1.60 -16.05
N GLU A 87 47.23 -1.59 -14.72
CA GLU A 87 48.46 -1.72 -13.92
C GLU A 87 49.12 -3.09 -14.09
N LEU A 88 48.33 -4.17 -14.16
CA LEU A 88 48.84 -5.51 -14.47
C LEU A 88 49.45 -5.58 -15.87
N CYS A 89 48.78 -5.02 -16.89
CA CYS A 89 49.34 -4.95 -18.24
C CYS A 89 50.69 -4.23 -18.24
N LYS A 90 50.82 -3.07 -17.56
CA LYS A 90 52.10 -2.36 -17.46
C LYS A 90 53.23 -3.23 -16.87
N LYS A 91 52.92 -4.05 -15.85
CA LYS A 91 53.90 -4.95 -15.22
C LYS A 91 54.33 -6.14 -16.08
N VAL A 92 53.51 -6.56 -17.05
CA VAL A 92 53.84 -7.67 -17.97
C VAL A 92 54.75 -7.20 -19.11
N PHE A 93 54.73 -5.91 -19.45
CA PHE A 93 55.52 -5.32 -20.55
C PHE A 93 56.85 -4.68 -20.09
N ILE A 94 57.23 -4.79 -18.81
CA ILE A 94 58.53 -4.38 -18.23
C ILE A 94 59.24 -5.62 -17.72
#